data_AF-A0A941EF61-F1
#
_entry.id   AF-A0A941EF61-F1
#
_cell.length_a   1.000
_cell.length_b   1.000
_cell.length_c   1.000
_cell.angle_alpha   90.00
_cell.angle_beta   90.00
_cell.angle_gamma   90.00
#
_symmetry.space_group_name_H-M   'P 1'
#
loop_
_entity.id
_entity.type
_entity.pdbx_description
1 polymer ?
#
loop_
_entity_poly.entity_id
_entity_poly.type
_entity_poly.pdbx_seq_one_letter_code
_entity_poly.pdbx_strand_id
1 'polypeptide(L)'
;ILMVAALIVGPTVLILNMLTSSTGSLLNTFLFNSFDTAALNPQKREWMSSWTLYYWGWWLSWSPFVGVFIARVSKGRSIREFISGVLLVPAIVSFVWFSVFGVLGIETGKKHKEIFDMTPETQLFGVFNHVPFGIVLSLIALLLIASFFITSADSA
;
A
#
# COMPACT_ATOMS: atom_id res chain seq x y z
N ILE A 1 9.96 -6.58 -9.44
CA ILE A 1 9.63 -6.62 -10.89
C ILE A 1 8.34 -5.87 -11.17
N LEU A 2 7.19 -6.31 -10.64
CA LEU A 2 5.88 -5.70 -10.93
C LEU A 2 5.85 -4.18 -10.72
N MET A 3 6.32 -3.68 -9.57
CA MET A 3 6.38 -2.24 -9.27
C MET A 3 7.23 -1.45 -10.27
N VAL A 4 8.38 -2.00 -10.70
CA VAL A 4 9.26 -1.33 -11.68
C VAL A 4 8.58 -1.28 -13.05
N ALA A 5 7.94 -2.38 -13.46
CA ALA A 5 7.19 -2.40 -14.70
C ALA A 5 6.01 -1.40 -14.67
N ALA A 6 5.26 -1.35 -13.57
CA ALA A 6 4.17 -0.39 -13.38
C ALA A 6 4.64 1.07 -13.37
N LEU A 7 5.82 1.35 -12.81
CA LEU A 7 6.43 2.70 -12.82
C LEU A 7 6.80 3.15 -14.25
N ILE A 8 7.31 2.24 -15.08
CA ILE A 8 7.72 2.51 -16.46
C ILE A 8 6.50 2.64 -17.38
N VAL A 9 5.52 1.75 -17.21
CA VAL A 9 4.31 1.72 -18.05
C VAL A 9 3.34 2.85 -17.67
N GLY A 10 3.30 3.23 -16.39
CA GLY A 10 2.51 4.35 -15.90
C GLY A 10 3.11 5.73 -16.21
N PRO A 11 2.40 6.81 -15.84
CA PRO A 11 2.90 8.17 -16.04
C PRO A 11 4.03 8.48 -15.05
N THR A 12 5.26 8.07 -15.36
CA THR A 12 6.41 8.08 -14.45
C THR A 12 6.65 9.43 -13.77
N VAL A 13 6.63 10.54 -14.53
CA VAL A 13 6.83 11.89 -13.97
C VAL A 13 5.75 12.25 -12.97
N LEU A 14 4.49 11.91 -13.27
CA LEU A 14 3.39 12.15 -12.35
C LEU A 14 3.51 11.28 -11.10
N ILE A 15 3.91 10.01 -11.23
CA ILE A 15 4.16 9.12 -10.08
C ILE A 15 5.21 9.73 -9.15
N LEU A 16 6.32 10.22 -9.70
CA LEU A 16 7.40 10.83 -8.89
C LEU A 16 6.95 12.14 -8.24
N ASN A 17 6.20 12.98 -8.95
CA ASN A 17 5.64 14.21 -8.39
C ASN A 17 4.64 13.91 -7.26
N MET A 18 3.79 12.90 -7.46
CA MET A 18 2.80 12.47 -6.47
C MET A 18 3.47 11.82 -5.26
N LEU A 19 4.56 11.08 -5.44
CA LEU A 19 5.36 10.58 -4.31
C LEU A 19 5.81 11.72 -3.41
N THR A 20 6.45 12.75 -3.97
CA THR A 20 6.89 13.91 -3.20
C THR A 20 5.71 14.67 -2.57
N SER A 21 4.66 14.94 -3.34
CA SER A 21 3.51 15.72 -2.87
C SER A 21 2.71 14.99 -1.79
N SER A 22 2.43 13.70 -1.99
CA SER A 22 1.68 12.88 -1.03
C SER A 22 2.46 12.65 0.25
N THR A 23 3.79 12.47 0.19
CA THR A 23 4.63 12.41 1.40
C THR A 23 4.56 13.73 2.17
N GLY A 24 4.69 14.88 1.49
CA GLY A 24 4.55 16.19 2.13
C GLY A 24 3.17 16.40 2.77
N SER A 25 2.10 15.99 2.07
CA SER A 25 0.74 16.07 2.58
C SER A 25 0.49 15.17 3.80
N LEU A 26 1.04 13.95 3.79
CA LEU A 26 0.98 13.05 4.94
C LEU A 26 1.63 13.71 6.17
N LEU A 27 2.84 14.25 6.03
CA LEU A 27 3.54 14.91 7.13
C LEU A 27 2.78 16.14 7.65
N ASN A 28 2.16 16.92 6.76
CA ASN A 28 1.38 18.10 7.13
C ASN A 28 0.11 17.73 7.93
N THR A 29 -0.56 16.64 7.56
CA THR A 29 -1.83 16.22 8.15
C THR A 29 -1.69 15.19 9.27
N PHE A 30 -0.46 14.70 9.53
CA PHE A 30 -0.19 13.56 10.40
C PHE A 30 -0.82 13.69 11.79
N LEU A 31 -0.57 14.82 12.47
CA LEU A 31 -1.10 15.04 13.83
C LEU A 31 -2.62 15.08 13.83
N PHE A 32 -3.24 15.82 12.91
CA PHE A 32 -4.70 15.90 12.84
C PHE A 32 -5.32 14.51 12.61
N ASN A 33 -4.85 13.77 11.60
CA ASN A 33 -5.37 12.46 11.26
C ASN A 33 -5.15 11.42 12.37
N SER A 34 -4.11 11.58 13.20
CA SER A 34 -3.82 10.68 14.33
C SER A 34 -4.82 10.81 15.48
N PHE A 35 -5.43 11.99 15.66
CA PHE A 35 -6.35 12.28 16.77
C PHE A 35 -7.80 12.48 16.32
N ASP A 36 -8.06 12.49 15.01
CA ASP A 36 -9.40 12.68 14.51
C ASP A 36 -10.28 11.45 14.81
N THR A 37 -11.37 11.67 15.54
CA THR A 37 -12.37 10.66 15.89
C THR A 37 -13.67 10.81 15.11
N ALA A 38 -13.74 11.80 14.20
CA ALA A 38 -14.96 12.17 13.48
C ALA A 38 -16.16 12.40 14.42
N ALA A 39 -15.94 13.07 15.55
CA ALA A 39 -16.95 13.27 16.61
C ALA A 39 -18.25 13.94 16.11
N LEU A 40 -18.14 14.83 15.12
CA LEU A 40 -19.26 15.60 14.56
C LEU A 40 -19.60 15.22 13.12
N ASN A 41 -18.99 14.17 12.56
CA ASN A 41 -19.19 13.77 11.17
C ASN A 41 -19.52 12.26 11.09
N PRO A 42 -20.83 11.90 11.09
CA PRO A 42 -21.26 10.51 11.05
C PRO A 42 -20.76 9.75 9.82
N GLN A 43 -20.76 10.37 8.63
CA GLN A 43 -20.28 9.72 7.40
C GLN A 43 -18.78 9.41 7.49
N LYS A 44 -17.99 10.35 7.99
CA LYS A 44 -16.55 10.14 8.21
C LYS A 44 -16.31 9.06 9.27
N ARG A 45 -17.11 9.00 10.33
CA ARG A 45 -16.99 7.95 11.35
C ARG A 45 -17.23 6.56 10.76
N GLU A 46 -18.24 6.41 9.91
CA GLU A 46 -18.51 5.16 9.20
C GLU A 46 -17.33 4.76 8.29
N TRP A 47 -16.81 5.71 7.52
CA TRP A 47 -15.62 5.50 6.69
C TRP A 47 -14.38 5.12 7.55
N MET A 48 -14.18 5.78 8.69
CA MET A 48 -13.09 5.44 9.60
C MET A 48 -13.23 4.04 10.18
N SER A 49 -14.46 3.54 10.37
CA SER A 49 -14.70 2.17 10.82
C SER A 49 -14.24 1.15 9.78
N SER A 50 -14.56 1.37 8.50
CA SER A 50 -14.18 0.46 7.41
C SER A 50 -12.73 0.59 6.93
N TRP A 51 -12.07 1.71 7.25
CA TRP A 51 -10.67 1.96 6.90
C TRP A 51 -9.77 2.03 8.13
N THR A 52 -9.70 3.19 8.77
CA THR A 52 -8.72 3.47 9.84
C THR A 52 -8.77 2.44 10.96
N LEU A 53 -9.93 2.20 11.56
CA LEU A 53 -10.09 1.29 12.68
C LEU A 53 -9.92 -0.17 12.27
N TYR A 54 -10.36 -0.54 11.06
CA TYR A 54 -10.10 -1.86 10.48
C TYR A 54 -8.59 -2.14 10.38
N TYR A 55 -7.81 -1.22 9.79
CA TYR A 55 -6.37 -1.39 9.68
C TYR A 55 -5.68 -1.38 11.05
N TRP A 56 -6.10 -0.55 12.01
CA TRP A 56 -5.58 -0.60 13.38
C TRP A 56 -5.80 -1.98 14.02
N GLY A 57 -7.02 -2.51 13.95
CA GLY A 57 -7.35 -3.84 14.47
C GLY A 57 -6.55 -4.95 13.78
N TRP A 58 -6.43 -4.88 12.46
CA TRP A 58 -5.65 -5.82 11.66
C TRP A 58 -4.17 -5.82 12.08
N TRP A 59 -3.50 -4.67 12.06
CA TRP A 59 -2.08 -4.60 12.40
C TRP A 59 -1.79 -5.02 13.85
N LEU A 60 -2.68 -4.68 14.79
CA LEU A 60 -2.55 -5.13 16.18
C LEU A 60 -2.62 -6.66 16.29
N SER A 61 -3.57 -7.30 15.61
CA SER A 61 -3.69 -8.77 15.61
C SER A 61 -2.46 -9.49 15.02
N TRP A 62 -1.75 -8.85 14.08
CA TRP A 62 -0.55 -9.41 13.44
C TRP A 62 0.75 -9.09 14.19
N SER A 63 0.72 -8.13 15.13
CA SER A 63 1.90 -7.68 15.85
C SER A 63 2.70 -8.77 16.57
N PRO A 64 2.12 -9.85 17.14
CA PRO A 64 2.91 -10.92 17.78
C PRO A 64 3.81 -11.66 16.77
N PHE A 65 3.28 -11.98 15.59
CA PHE A 65 4.01 -12.71 14.54
C PHE A 65 5.12 -11.86 13.95
N VAL A 66 4.77 -10.63 13.56
CA VAL A 66 5.71 -9.67 12.96
C VAL A 66 6.82 -9.31 13.95
N GLY A 67 6.47 -9.07 15.23
CA GLY A 67 7.43 -8.73 16.28
C GLY A 67 8.49 -9.82 16.48
N VAL A 68 8.06 -11.09 16.56
CA VAL A 68 8.99 -12.23 16.71
C VAL A 68 9.88 -12.39 15.48
N PHE A 69 9.33 -12.27 14.28
CA PHE A 69 10.10 -12.35 13.04
C PHE A 69 11.19 -11.28 12.99
N ILE A 70 10.82 -10.01 13.20
CA ILE A 70 11.77 -8.88 13.14
C ILE A 70 12.84 -9.02 14.23
N ALA A 71 12.48 -9.46 15.45
CA ALA A 71 13.44 -9.69 16.52
C ALA A 71 14.51 -10.74 16.14
N ARG A 72 14.10 -11.85 15.50
CA ARG A 72 15.01 -12.93 15.07
C ARG A 72 16.03 -12.44 14.03
N VAL A 73 15.57 -11.68 13.03
CA VAL A 73 16.45 -11.18 11.95
C VAL A 73 17.29 -9.96 12.35
N SER A 74 17.04 -9.38 13.53
CA SER A 74 17.72 -8.18 14.02
C SER A 74 18.81 -8.45 15.07
N LYS A 75 19.23 -9.72 15.25
CA LYS A 75 20.28 -10.09 16.21
C LYS A 75 21.58 -9.31 15.95
N GLY A 76 22.11 -8.66 16.99
CA GLY A 76 23.36 -7.90 16.92
C GLY A 76 23.22 -6.44 16.46
N ARG A 77 21.98 -5.95 16.20
CA ARG A 77 21.72 -4.53 15.93
C ARG A 77 21.58 -3.75 17.24
N SER A 78 22.00 -2.48 17.22
CA SER A 78 21.65 -1.55 18.29
C SER A 78 20.15 -1.23 18.26
N ILE A 79 19.60 -0.80 19.39
CA ILE A 79 18.19 -0.42 19.50
C ILE A 79 17.84 0.70 18.50
N ARG A 80 18.74 1.65 18.28
CA ARG A 80 18.53 2.76 17.34
C ARG A 80 18.42 2.24 15.90
N GLU A 81 19.34 1.39 15.46
CA GLU A 81 19.30 0.80 14.12
C GLU A 81 18.05 -0.05 13.92
N PHE A 82 17.67 -0.82 14.94
CA PHE A 82 16.44 -1.61 14.94
C PHE A 82 15.21 -0.73 14.71
N ILE A 83 15.00 0.30 15.55
CA ILE A 83 13.82 1.18 15.47
C ILE A 83 13.80 1.92 14.13
N SER A 84 14.93 2.53 13.72
CA SER A 84 14.99 3.27 12.46
C SER A 84 14.74 2.37 11.25
N GLY A 85 15.31 1.16 11.23
CA GLY A 85 15.10 0.20 10.14
C GLY A 85 13.65 -0.25 10.03
N VAL A 86 13.04 -0.63 11.15
CA VAL A 86 11.65 -1.13 11.21
C VAL A 86 10.63 -0.05 10.86
N LEU A 87 10.89 1.21 11.21
CA LEU A 87 9.98 2.31 10.89
C LEU A 87 10.17 2.83 9.46
N LEU A 88 11.41 3.14 9.07
CA LEU A 88 11.68 3.90 7.84
C LEU A 88 11.59 3.02 6.58
N VAL A 89 12.15 1.81 6.61
CA VAL A 89 12.21 0.97 5.41
C VAL A 89 10.82 0.59 4.92
N PRO A 90 9.90 0.05 5.75
CA PRO A 90 8.55 -0.29 5.30
C PRO A 90 7.73 0.94 4.90
N ALA A 91 7.91 2.08 5.61
CA ALA A 91 7.22 3.31 5.27
C ALA A 91 7.60 3.83 3.88
N ILE A 92 8.90 3.85 3.55
CA ILE A 92 9.38 4.28 2.23
C ILE A 92 8.87 3.35 1.14
N VAL A 93 8.94 2.03 1.35
CA VAL A 93 8.40 1.04 0.39
C VAL A 93 6.90 1.28 0.16
N SER A 94 6.14 1.56 1.23
CA SER A 94 4.72 1.85 1.14
C SER A 94 4.45 3.13 0.35
N PHE A 95 5.20 4.20 0.60
CA PHE A 95 5.07 5.45 -0.14
C PHE A 95 5.29 5.23 -1.63
N VAL A 96 6.37 4.54 -2.01
CA VAL A 96 6.66 4.24 -3.42
C VAL A 96 5.57 3.36 -4.02
N TRP A 97 5.14 2.32 -3.32
CA TRP A 97 4.11 1.39 -3.81
C TRP A 97 2.78 2.10 -4.09
N PHE A 98 2.27 2.86 -3.12
CA PHE A 98 1.01 3.58 -3.28
C PHE A 98 1.10 4.70 -4.32
N SER A 99 2.24 5.38 -4.44
CA SER A 99 2.43 6.36 -5.52
C SER A 99 2.43 5.71 -6.89
N VAL A 100 3.11 4.56 -7.07
CA VAL A 100 3.15 3.85 -8.36
C VAL A 100 1.78 3.31 -8.74
N PHE A 101 1.20 2.45 -7.91
CA PHE A 101 -0.05 1.76 -8.25
C PHE A 101 -1.28 2.65 -8.09
N GLY A 102 -1.28 3.55 -7.11
CA GLY A 102 -2.38 4.49 -6.88
C GLY A 102 -2.53 5.48 -8.02
N VAL A 103 -1.43 6.10 -8.47
CA VAL A 103 -1.47 7.01 -9.62
C VAL A 103 -1.79 6.26 -10.90
N LEU A 104 -1.18 5.09 -11.13
CA LEU A 104 -1.51 4.27 -12.29
C LEU A 104 -3.01 3.92 -12.34
N GLY A 105 -3.57 3.47 -11.21
CA GLY A 105 -4.98 3.13 -11.09
C GLY A 105 -5.91 4.34 -11.29
N ILE A 106 -5.61 5.47 -10.64
CA ILE A 106 -6.40 6.70 -10.76
C ILE A 106 -6.39 7.22 -12.20
N GLU A 107 -5.22 7.32 -12.84
CA GLU A 107 -5.10 7.86 -14.21
C GLU A 107 -5.73 6.94 -15.25
N THR A 108 -5.66 5.62 -15.04
CA THR A 108 -6.34 4.65 -15.89
C THR A 108 -7.85 4.71 -15.70
N GLY A 109 -8.32 4.74 -14.45
CA GLY A 109 -9.75 4.81 -14.11
C GLY A 109 -10.41 6.13 -14.53
N LYS A 110 -9.68 7.25 -14.55
CA LYS A 110 -10.19 8.52 -15.11
C LYS A 110 -10.54 8.40 -16.60
N LYS A 111 -9.82 7.56 -17.34
CA LYS A 111 -10.04 7.29 -18.77
C LYS A 111 -11.07 6.17 -18.99
N HIS A 112 -11.17 5.23 -18.05
CA HIS A 112 -12.01 4.03 -18.10
C HIS A 112 -12.76 3.90 -16.76
N LYS A 113 -13.87 4.62 -16.64
CA LYS A 113 -14.57 4.84 -15.35
C LYS A 113 -15.14 3.56 -14.76
N GLU A 114 -15.46 2.57 -15.60
CA GLU A 114 -15.94 1.26 -15.20
C GLU A 114 -15.01 0.53 -14.22
N ILE A 115 -13.71 0.88 -14.22
CA ILE A 115 -12.73 0.33 -13.27
C ILE A 115 -13.08 0.70 -11.83
N PHE A 116 -13.66 1.88 -11.59
CA PHE A 116 -14.04 2.31 -10.24
C PHE A 116 -15.26 1.57 -9.69
N ASP A 117 -16.05 0.94 -10.55
CA ASP A 117 -17.22 0.14 -10.19
C ASP A 117 -16.88 -1.35 -10.02
N MET A 118 -15.63 -1.75 -10.30
CA MET A 118 -15.15 -3.11 -10.10
C MET A 118 -14.96 -3.44 -8.61
N THR A 119 -14.98 -4.73 -8.28
CA THR A 119 -14.66 -5.17 -6.92
C THR A 119 -13.15 -5.00 -6.64
N PRO A 120 -12.74 -4.73 -5.39
CA PRO A 120 -11.33 -4.52 -5.06
C PRO A 120 -10.40 -5.65 -5.52
N GLU A 121 -10.87 -6.89 -5.52
CA GLU A 121 -10.11 -8.08 -5.91
C GLU A 121 -9.78 -8.11 -7.41
N THR A 122 -10.64 -7.50 -8.24
CA THR A 122 -10.51 -7.50 -9.70
C THR A 122 -9.98 -6.19 -10.26
N GLN A 123 -10.04 -5.11 -9.48
CA GLN A 123 -9.72 -3.75 -9.91
C GLN A 123 -8.27 -3.60 -10.41
N LEU A 124 -7.28 -4.26 -9.79
CA LEU A 124 -5.89 -4.24 -10.26
C LEU A 124 -5.76 -4.80 -11.68
N PHE A 125 -6.43 -5.91 -11.95
CA PHE A 125 -6.42 -6.55 -13.26
C PHE A 125 -7.22 -5.75 -14.30
N GLY A 126 -8.30 -5.10 -13.86
CA GLY A 126 -9.02 -4.10 -14.65
C GLY A 126 -8.10 -2.97 -15.14
N VAL A 127 -7.28 -2.40 -14.25
CA VAL A 127 -6.27 -1.41 -14.64
C VAL A 127 -5.29 -1.99 -15.65
N PHE A 128 -4.79 -3.21 -15.44
CA PHE A 128 -3.82 -3.82 -16.34
C PHE A 128 -4.35 -4.07 -17.75
N ASN A 129 -5.65 -4.25 -17.94
CA ASN A 129 -6.24 -4.41 -19.29
C ASN A 129 -6.06 -3.17 -20.18
N HIS A 130 -5.83 -1.99 -19.59
CA HIS A 130 -5.69 -0.73 -20.30
C HIS A 130 -4.25 -0.21 -20.35
N VAL A 131 -3.26 -1.03 -19.99
CA VAL A 131 -1.85 -0.66 -20.04
C VAL A 131 -1.04 -1.67 -20.88
N PRO A 132 0.07 -1.22 -21.52
CA PRO A 132 0.99 -2.11 -22.23
C PRO A 132 1.40 -3.33 -21.41
N PHE A 133 1.46 -4.49 -22.08
CA PHE A 133 1.82 -5.78 -21.46
C PHE A 133 0.87 -6.24 -20.34
N GLY A 134 -0.38 -5.76 -20.32
CA GLY A 134 -1.40 -6.08 -19.31
C GLY A 134 -1.50 -7.55 -18.91
N ILE A 135 -1.60 -8.47 -19.88
CA ILE A 135 -1.68 -9.91 -19.61
C ILE A 135 -0.43 -10.41 -18.85
N VAL A 136 0.75 -9.97 -19.25
CA VAL A 136 2.01 -10.34 -18.58
C VAL A 136 2.05 -9.79 -17.17
N LEU A 137 1.65 -8.53 -16.96
CA LEU A 137 1.56 -7.91 -15.63
C LEU A 137 0.57 -8.65 -14.73
N SER A 138 -0.59 -9.04 -15.28
CA SER A 138 -1.61 -9.83 -14.58
C SER A 138 -1.08 -11.21 -14.15
N LEU A 139 -0.36 -11.92 -15.03
CA LEU A 139 0.25 -13.20 -14.69
C LEU A 139 1.33 -13.04 -13.60
N ILE A 140 2.18 -12.01 -13.70
CA ILE A 140 3.17 -11.72 -12.67
C ILE A 140 2.50 -11.38 -11.33
N ALA A 141 1.44 -10.58 -11.35
CA ALA A 141 0.70 -10.22 -10.14
C ALA A 141 0.02 -11.44 -9.51
N LEU A 142 -0.56 -12.34 -10.31
CA LEU A 142 -1.15 -13.58 -9.83
C LEU A 142 -0.11 -14.48 -9.16
N LEU A 143 1.05 -14.67 -9.80
CA LEU A 143 2.17 -15.41 -9.22
C LEU A 143 2.68 -14.76 -7.93
N LEU A 144 2.74 -13.43 -7.90
CA LEU A 144 3.14 -12.67 -6.71
C LEU A 144 2.16 -12.88 -5.56
N ILE A 145 0.86 -12.78 -5.81
CA ILE A 145 -0.21 -13.04 -4.81
C ILE A 145 -0.10 -14.47 -4.28
N ALA A 146 0.03 -15.47 -5.16
CA ALA A 146 0.18 -16.86 -4.78
C ALA A 146 1.44 -17.07 -3.92
N SER A 147 2.57 -16.47 -4.32
CA SER A 147 3.81 -16.56 -3.55
C SER A 147 3.69 -15.92 -2.17
N PHE A 148 3.08 -14.73 -2.06
CA PHE A 148 2.87 -14.06 -0.78
C PHE A 148 1.93 -14.86 0.13
N PHE A 149 0.88 -15.45 -0.43
CA PHE A 149 -0.02 -16.32 0.32
C PHE A 149 0.73 -17.52 0.90
N ILE A 150 1.50 -18.24 0.08
CA ILE A 150 2.28 -19.40 0.50
C ILE A 150 3.32 -18.99 1.57
N THR A 151 4.11 -17.95 1.34
CA THR A 151 5.16 -17.54 2.28
C THR A 151 4.60 -16.99 3.58
N SER A 152 3.45 -16.30 3.54
CA SER A 152 2.82 -15.77 4.75
C SER A 152 2.17 -16.89 5.56
N ALA A 153 1.52 -17.86 4.91
CA ALA A 153 0.95 -19.02 5.58
C ALA A 153 2.03 -19.94 6.19
N ASP A 154 3.21 -20.03 5.59
CA ASP A 154 4.35 -20.76 6.15
C ASP A 154 5.01 -20.02 7.33
N SER A 155 4.95 -18.68 7.34
CA SER A 155 5.58 -17.85 8.38
C SER A 155 4.69 -17.58 9.60
N ALA A 156 3.38 -17.70 9.46
CA ALA A 156 2.38 -17.46 10.50
C ALA A 156 2.18 -18.70 11.38
#